data_AF-A0A2E7UL88-F1
#
_entry.id   AF-A0A2E7UL88-F1
#
_cell.length_a   1.000
_cell.length_b   1.000
_cell.length_c   1.000
_cell.angle_alpha   90.00
_cell.angle_beta   90.00
_cell.angle_gamma   90.00
#
_symmetry.space_group_name_H-M   'P 1'
#
loop_
_entity.id
_entity.type
_entity.pdbx_description
1 polymer ?
#
loop_
_entity_poly.entity_id
_entity_poly.type
_entity_poly.pdbx_seq_one_letter_code
_entity_poly.pdbx_strand_id
1 'polypeptide(L)'
;MVRILAIVHTLNNLAENEAEPADRALQWTAFRWRVAPVAIGQAVAESIRTVYRIPPQAVIPNGIDVARFAPQPDRLHAAFRALDIPLDATIFTTVGRPNEQKNHALLLASRADLPASAHLLVVGDGSLRTSLKAMADDSRVDVLGVRPDVPALLAAAHVFVRASDWEGNPLVVMEAL
;
A
#
# COMPACT_ATOMS: atom_id res chain seq x y z
N MET A 1 39.21 8.68 17.60
CA MET A 1 38.01 9.04 18.38
C MET A 1 36.91 8.06 18.02
N VAL A 2 36.41 7.29 19.00
CA VAL A 2 35.59 6.09 18.77
C VAL A 2 34.21 6.48 18.21
N ARG A 3 33.85 5.85 17.08
CA ARG A 3 32.57 5.94 16.35
C ARG A 3 31.39 5.75 17.30
N ILE A 4 30.44 6.68 17.28
CA ILE A 4 29.11 6.43 17.87
C ILE A 4 28.39 5.45 16.94
N LEU A 5 28.26 4.19 17.37
CA LEU A 5 27.29 3.25 16.81
C LEU A 5 25.90 3.71 17.25
N ALA A 6 25.31 4.64 16.49
CA ALA A 6 23.88 4.93 16.63
C ALA A 6 23.11 3.73 16.08
N ILE A 7 22.25 3.12 16.89
CA ILE A 7 21.28 2.14 16.39
C ILE A 7 20.23 2.94 15.64
N VAL A 8 19.90 2.57 14.41
CA VAL A 8 18.86 3.25 13.63
C VAL A 8 17.62 2.36 13.61
N HIS A 9 16.46 2.97 13.83
CA HIS A 9 15.17 2.29 13.73
C HIS A 9 14.28 3.07 12.77
N THR A 10 13.93 2.44 11.65
CA THR A 10 13.06 3.04 10.63
C THR A 10 11.61 2.72 10.95
N LEU A 11 10.80 3.77 11.12
CA LEU A 11 9.36 3.67 11.26
C LEU A 11 8.70 3.66 9.88
N ASN A 12 7.95 2.60 9.60
CA ASN A 12 7.32 2.33 8.31
C ASN A 12 5.82 2.66 8.28
N ASN A 13 5.22 2.99 9.42
CA ASN A 13 3.84 3.42 9.50
C ASN A 13 3.73 4.65 10.41
N LEU A 14 2.52 5.16 10.60
CA LEU A 14 2.28 6.14 11.66
C LEU A 14 2.65 5.52 13.01
N ALA A 15 3.38 6.26 13.84
CA ALA A 15 3.96 5.78 15.10
C ALA A 15 2.92 5.17 16.05
N GLU A 16 1.69 5.68 16.05
CA GLU A 16 0.56 5.17 16.83
C GLU A 16 0.06 3.79 16.37
N ASN A 17 0.28 3.44 15.10
CA ASN A 17 -0.20 2.24 14.43
C ASN A 17 0.92 1.24 14.08
N GLU A 18 2.16 1.53 14.47
CA GLU A 18 3.32 0.69 14.15
C GLU A 18 3.64 -0.33 15.23
N ALA A 19 3.26 -0.06 16.48
CA ALA A 19 3.60 -0.90 17.61
C ALA A 19 2.48 -0.88 18.67
N GLU A 20 2.31 -2.02 19.35
CA GLU A 20 1.41 -2.14 20.49
C GLU A 20 1.84 -1.21 21.64
N PRO A 21 0.94 -0.87 22.59
CA PRO A 21 1.24 0.09 23.66
C PRO A 21 2.50 -0.26 24.49
N ALA A 22 2.74 -1.54 24.77
CA ALA A 22 3.92 -1.99 25.50
C ALA A 22 5.22 -1.78 24.71
N ASP A 23 5.20 -2.10 23.42
CA ASP A 23 6.34 -1.92 22.50
C ASP A 23 6.61 -0.43 22.27
N ARG A 24 5.57 0.41 22.23
CA ARG A 24 5.72 1.86 22.17
C ARG A 24 6.42 2.42 23.41
N ALA A 25 6.13 1.91 24.61
CA ALA A 25 6.85 2.31 25.81
C ALA A 25 8.33 1.94 25.74
N LEU A 26 8.64 0.74 25.23
CA LEU A 26 10.02 0.33 24.96
C LEU A 26 10.70 1.25 23.94
N GLN A 27 10.07 1.51 22.80
CA GLN A 27 10.58 2.42 21.78
C GLN A 27 10.81 3.84 22.35
N TRP A 28 9.90 4.34 23.17
CA TRP A 28 10.02 5.64 23.83
C TRP A 28 11.30 5.74 24.68
N THR A 29 11.62 4.68 25.45
CA THR A 29 12.86 4.64 26.24
C THR A 29 14.09 4.47 25.36
N ALA A 30 14.02 3.61 24.34
CA ALA A 30 15.13 3.35 23.43
C ALA A 30 15.54 4.59 22.62
N PHE A 31 14.56 5.37 22.13
CA PHE A 31 14.82 6.58 21.35
C PHE A 31 15.42 7.72 22.17
N ARG A 32 15.28 7.71 23.49
CA ARG A 32 15.92 8.69 24.39
C ARG A 32 17.36 8.33 24.74
N TRP A 33 17.83 7.17 24.33
CA TRP A 33 19.16 6.69 24.71
C TRP A 33 20.12 6.58 23.53
N ARG A 34 19.96 5.55 22.69
CA ARG A 34 20.92 5.21 21.62
C ARG A 34 20.29 4.80 20.30
N VAL A 35 18.97 4.86 20.22
CA VAL A 35 18.23 4.53 19.00
C VAL A 35 17.77 5.83 18.32
N ALA A 36 18.18 6.02 17.07
CA ALA A 36 17.79 7.13 16.23
C ALA A 36 16.59 6.74 15.37
N PRO A 37 15.39 7.30 15.60
CA PRO A 37 14.23 7.03 14.77
C PRO A 37 14.38 7.71 13.39
N VAL A 38 14.08 6.98 12.32
CA VAL A 38 14.04 7.50 10.94
C VAL A 38 12.63 7.33 10.39
N ALA A 39 12.10 8.36 9.76
CA ALA A 39 10.77 8.35 9.16
C ALA A 39 10.83 8.07 7.66
N ILE A 40 9.89 7.30 7.13
CA ILE A 40 9.78 7.07 5.67
C ILE A 40 8.97 8.15 4.92
N GLY A 41 8.52 9.20 5.61
CA GLY A 41 7.72 10.27 5.03
C GLY A 41 7.39 11.34 6.07
N GLN A 42 6.86 12.48 5.61
CA GLN A 42 6.54 13.61 6.49
C GLN A 42 5.42 13.27 7.49
N ALA A 43 4.40 12.51 7.07
CA ALA A 43 3.33 12.06 7.97
C ALA A 43 3.88 11.19 9.12
N VAL A 44 4.79 10.26 8.80
CA VAL A 44 5.47 9.43 9.82
C VAL A 44 6.36 10.30 10.72
N ALA A 45 7.09 11.27 10.16
CA ALA A 45 7.90 12.20 10.94
C ALA A 45 7.07 12.98 11.97
N GLU A 46 5.87 13.43 11.58
CA GLU A 46 4.96 14.13 12.47
C GLU A 46 4.35 13.20 13.53
N SER A 47 4.01 11.96 13.16
CA SER A 47 3.54 10.95 14.11
C SER A 47 4.60 10.64 15.17
N ILE A 48 5.89 10.57 14.81
CA ILE A 48 7.00 10.39 15.76
C ILE A 48 7.09 11.55 16.75
N ARG A 49 6.97 12.79 16.27
CA ARG A 49 6.96 14.00 17.12
C ARG A 49 5.82 13.97 18.12
N THR A 50 4.65 13.52 17.66
CA THR A 50 3.44 13.45 18.48
C THR A 50 3.52 12.35 19.53
N VAL A 51 3.88 11.13 19.12
CA VAL A 51 3.86 9.93 19.97
C VAL A 51 5.07 9.87 20.91
N TYR A 52 6.28 10.13 20.40
CA TYR A 52 7.51 9.98 21.16
C TYR A 52 8.05 11.28 21.76
N ARG A 53 7.48 12.43 21.37
CA ARG A 53 7.88 13.78 21.83
C ARG A 53 9.35 14.09 21.52
N ILE A 54 9.83 13.61 20.38
CA ILE A 54 11.19 13.83 19.84
C ILE A 54 11.10 13.98 18.31
N PRO A 55 12.04 14.70 17.67
CA PRO A 55 12.14 14.69 16.21
C PRO A 55 12.71 13.36 15.70
N PRO A 56 12.35 12.92 14.47
CA PRO A 56 13.13 11.89 13.79
C PRO A 56 14.53 12.43 13.45
N GLN A 57 15.51 11.53 13.39
CA GLN A 57 16.88 11.82 12.98
C GLN A 57 16.96 12.23 11.50
N ALA A 58 16.13 11.62 10.66
CA ALA A 58 16.03 11.91 9.23
C ALA A 58 14.67 11.48 8.69
N VAL A 59 14.30 12.05 7.54
CA VAL A 59 13.19 11.57 6.71
C VAL A 59 13.81 10.99 5.44
N ILE A 60 13.69 9.68 5.24
CA ILE A 60 14.25 8.94 4.11
C ILE A 60 13.11 8.17 3.47
N PRO A 61 12.50 8.69 2.39
CA PRO A 61 11.39 8.00 1.73
C PRO A 61 11.86 6.70 1.08
N ASN A 62 10.95 5.72 1.03
CA ASN A 62 11.18 4.51 0.25
C ASN A 62 11.25 4.87 -1.25
N GLY A 63 12.06 4.13 -1.98
CA GLY A 63 12.17 4.22 -3.44
C GLY A 63 11.57 2.99 -4.14
N ILE A 64 11.34 3.13 -5.43
CA ILE A 64 10.90 2.04 -6.32
C ILE A 64 11.90 1.85 -7.46
N ASP A 65 11.87 0.67 -8.08
CA ASP A 65 12.59 0.42 -9.33
C ASP A 65 11.77 0.99 -10.51
N VAL A 66 12.11 2.20 -10.94
CA VAL A 66 11.41 2.91 -12.02
C VAL A 66 11.47 2.17 -13.36
N ALA A 67 12.52 1.39 -13.62
CA ALA A 67 12.61 0.61 -14.86
C ALA A 67 11.65 -0.58 -14.84
N ARG A 68 11.47 -1.19 -13.66
CA ARG A 68 10.52 -2.29 -13.46
C ARG A 68 9.07 -1.87 -13.60
N PHE A 69 8.73 -0.65 -13.15
CA PHE A 69 7.35 -0.12 -13.15
C PHE A 69 7.07 0.90 -14.27
N ALA A 70 7.96 1.01 -15.26
CA ALA A 70 7.77 1.91 -16.38
C ALA A 70 6.45 1.61 -17.13
N PRO A 71 5.72 2.65 -17.62
CA PRO A 71 4.50 2.46 -18.41
C PRO A 71 4.70 1.56 -19.63
N GLN A 72 3.77 0.65 -19.88
CA GLN A 72 3.81 -0.33 -20.98
C GLN A 72 2.47 -0.35 -21.73
N PRO A 73 2.15 0.68 -22.54
CA PRO A 73 0.85 0.81 -23.19
C PRO A 73 0.49 -0.38 -24.10
N ASP A 74 1.49 -1.04 -24.71
CA ASP A 74 1.26 -2.19 -25.58
C ASP A 74 0.82 -3.46 -24.82
N ARG A 75 1.00 -3.50 -23.50
CA ARG A 75 0.70 -4.69 -22.68
C ARG A 75 -0.69 -4.68 -22.05
N LEU A 76 -1.42 -3.56 -22.11
CA LEU A 76 -2.82 -3.42 -21.69
C LEU A 76 -3.67 -4.62 -22.13
N HIS A 77 -3.72 -4.88 -23.43
CA HIS A 77 -4.57 -5.92 -24.01
C HIS A 77 -4.14 -7.36 -23.68
N ALA A 78 -2.87 -7.61 -23.34
CA ALA A 78 -2.37 -8.96 -23.08
C ALA A 78 -2.74 -9.43 -21.67
N ALA A 79 -2.62 -8.55 -20.68
CA ALA A 79 -2.99 -8.85 -19.30
C ALA A 79 -4.51 -9.12 -19.16
N PHE A 80 -5.34 -8.37 -19.88
CA PHE A 80 -6.80 -8.46 -19.79
C PHE A 80 -7.38 -9.71 -20.43
N ARG A 81 -6.84 -10.12 -21.58
CA ARG A 81 -7.26 -11.38 -22.23
C ARG A 81 -7.00 -12.58 -21.33
N ALA A 82 -5.91 -12.56 -20.56
CA ALA A 82 -5.60 -13.64 -19.63
C ALA A 82 -6.55 -13.69 -18.41
N LEU A 83 -7.33 -12.63 -18.17
CA LEU A 83 -8.30 -12.50 -17.08
C LEU A 83 -9.76 -12.51 -17.58
N ASP A 84 -9.99 -12.79 -18.87
CA ASP A 84 -11.32 -12.77 -19.51
C ASP A 84 -12.09 -11.43 -19.32
N ILE A 85 -11.36 -10.31 -19.23
CA ILE A 85 -11.94 -8.97 -19.07
C ILE A 85 -12.28 -8.37 -20.45
N PRO A 86 -13.49 -7.78 -20.64
CA PRO A 86 -13.86 -7.12 -21.90
C PRO A 86 -12.87 -6.02 -22.30
N LEU A 87 -12.57 -5.92 -23.60
CA LEU A 87 -11.58 -4.96 -24.11
C LEU A 87 -12.03 -3.49 -23.99
N ASP A 88 -13.33 -3.25 -23.89
CA ASP A 88 -13.94 -1.93 -23.67
C ASP A 88 -14.14 -1.61 -22.17
N ALA A 89 -13.71 -2.50 -21.27
CA ALA A 89 -13.81 -2.28 -19.84
C ALA A 89 -12.84 -1.19 -19.35
N THR A 90 -13.34 -0.33 -18.45
CA THR A 90 -12.49 0.58 -17.68
C THR A 90 -11.99 -0.13 -16.43
N ILE A 91 -10.67 -0.16 -16.22
CA ILE A 91 -10.06 -1.07 -15.26
C ILE A 91 -9.48 -0.28 -14.10
N PHE A 92 -10.10 -0.50 -12.94
CA PHE A 92 -9.67 -0.01 -11.66
C PHE A 92 -8.82 -1.09 -10.99
N THR A 93 -7.63 -0.75 -10.52
CA THR A 93 -6.72 -1.71 -9.89
C THR A 93 -6.32 -1.21 -8.52
N THR A 94 -6.45 -2.08 -7.51
CA THR A 94 -5.87 -1.89 -6.18
C THR A 94 -4.90 -3.02 -5.90
N VAL A 95 -3.73 -2.67 -5.38
CA VAL A 95 -2.69 -3.62 -4.99
C VAL A 95 -2.37 -3.38 -3.52
N GLY A 96 -2.43 -4.43 -2.71
CA GLY A 96 -2.12 -4.33 -1.29
C GLY A 96 -2.69 -5.50 -0.49
N ARG A 97 -2.31 -5.59 0.78
CA ARG A 97 -2.82 -6.60 1.71
C ARG A 97 -4.29 -6.29 2.06
N PRO A 98 -5.26 -7.15 1.76
CA PRO A 98 -6.63 -6.98 2.22
C PRO A 98 -6.76 -7.15 3.73
N ASN A 99 -6.77 -6.04 4.45
CA ASN A 99 -7.04 -5.95 5.88
C ASN A 99 -7.90 -4.69 6.15
N GLU A 100 -8.28 -4.50 7.42
CA GLU A 100 -9.11 -3.37 7.84
C GLU A 100 -8.48 -2.02 7.45
N GLN A 101 -7.19 -1.82 7.74
CA GLN A 101 -6.45 -0.60 7.38
C GLN A 101 -6.59 -0.22 5.90
N LYS A 102 -6.53 -1.20 4.98
CA LYS A 102 -6.57 -0.91 3.54
C LYS A 102 -7.98 -0.63 3.02
N ASN A 103 -9.01 -0.93 3.82
CA ASN A 103 -10.42 -0.60 3.58
C ASN A 103 -10.92 -0.97 2.16
N HIS A 104 -10.58 -2.18 1.71
CA HIS A 104 -11.02 -2.69 0.41
C HIS A 104 -12.54 -2.86 0.33
N ALA A 105 -13.21 -3.03 1.47
CA ALA A 105 -14.66 -3.11 1.55
C ALA A 105 -15.33 -1.84 0.99
N LEU A 106 -14.75 -0.66 1.23
CA LEU A 106 -15.22 0.60 0.66
C LEU A 106 -15.13 0.61 -0.87
N LEU A 107 -14.05 0.10 -1.44
CA LEU A 107 -13.90 -0.02 -2.90
C LEU A 107 -14.97 -0.94 -3.48
N LEU A 108 -15.21 -2.10 -2.87
CA LEU A 108 -16.25 -3.02 -3.31
C LEU A 108 -17.65 -2.40 -3.18
N ALA A 109 -17.92 -1.63 -2.14
CA ALA A 109 -19.20 -0.95 -1.99
C ALA A 109 -19.42 0.12 -3.06
N SER A 110 -18.39 0.89 -3.40
CA SER A 110 -18.45 1.94 -4.43
C SER A 110 -18.67 1.44 -5.85
N ARG A 111 -18.52 0.14 -6.10
CA ARG A 111 -18.69 -0.46 -7.44
C ARG A 111 -20.10 -0.27 -8.01
N ALA A 112 -21.11 -0.14 -7.14
CA ALA A 112 -22.50 0.03 -7.56
C ALA A 112 -22.72 1.38 -8.27
N ASP A 113 -21.86 2.37 -7.99
CA ASP A 113 -21.93 3.71 -8.57
C ASP A 113 -21.07 3.85 -9.84
N LEU A 114 -20.34 2.79 -10.21
CA LEU A 114 -19.49 2.78 -11.41
C LEU A 114 -20.26 2.31 -12.64
N PRO A 115 -19.86 2.75 -13.85
CA PRO A 115 -20.42 2.25 -15.10
C PRO A 115 -20.41 0.72 -15.20
N ALA A 116 -21.33 0.15 -15.97
CA ALA A 116 -21.38 -1.30 -16.21
C ALA A 116 -20.07 -1.85 -16.82
N SER A 117 -19.32 -1.02 -17.56
CA SER A 117 -18.02 -1.37 -18.13
C SER A 117 -16.85 -1.27 -17.13
N ALA A 118 -17.07 -0.83 -15.89
CA ALA A 118 -16.01 -0.78 -14.89
C ALA A 118 -15.71 -2.17 -14.32
N HIS A 119 -14.43 -2.55 -14.34
CA HIS A 119 -13.90 -3.76 -13.70
C HIS A 119 -12.93 -3.37 -12.57
N LEU A 120 -13.04 -4.03 -11.43
CA LEU A 120 -12.16 -3.84 -10.28
C LEU A 120 -11.26 -5.06 -10.07
N LEU A 121 -9.94 -4.84 -10.19
CA LEU A 121 -8.91 -5.81 -9.85
C LEU A 121 -8.42 -5.58 -8.42
N VAL A 122 -8.54 -6.60 -7.58
CA VAL A 122 -8.01 -6.61 -6.21
C VAL A 122 -6.84 -7.59 -6.14
N VAL A 123 -5.63 -7.07 -6.03
CA VAL A 123 -4.39 -7.85 -6.01
C VAL A 123 -3.75 -7.82 -4.63
N GLY A 124 -3.42 -8.99 -4.10
CA GLY A 124 -2.79 -9.18 -2.80
C GLY A 124 -3.54 -10.17 -1.92
N ASP A 125 -2.99 -10.43 -0.74
CA ASP A 125 -3.53 -11.42 0.20
C ASP A 125 -3.46 -10.93 1.64
N GLY A 126 -4.41 -11.36 2.46
CA GLY A 126 -4.69 -10.78 3.76
C GLY A 126 -5.95 -11.33 4.42
N SER A 127 -6.17 -10.94 5.67
CA SER A 127 -7.24 -11.48 6.53
C SER A 127 -8.64 -11.31 5.94
N LEU A 128 -8.87 -10.27 5.13
CA LEU A 128 -10.18 -9.98 4.56
C LEU A 128 -10.40 -10.57 3.15
N ARG A 129 -9.43 -11.27 2.55
CA ARG A 129 -9.53 -11.76 1.17
C ARG A 129 -10.75 -12.65 0.95
N THR A 130 -11.01 -13.61 1.84
CA THR A 130 -12.15 -14.53 1.73
C THR A 130 -13.47 -13.76 1.76
N SER A 131 -13.61 -12.81 2.67
CA SER A 131 -14.81 -11.97 2.77
C SER A 131 -14.99 -11.09 1.53
N LEU A 132 -13.92 -10.48 1.03
CA LEU A 132 -13.98 -9.70 -0.23
C LEU A 132 -14.40 -10.57 -1.41
N LYS A 133 -13.86 -11.79 -1.51
CA LYS A 133 -14.25 -12.73 -2.56
C LYS A 133 -15.73 -13.12 -2.47
N ALA A 134 -16.25 -13.31 -1.26
CA ALA A 134 -17.68 -13.59 -1.05
C ALA A 134 -18.57 -12.39 -1.40
N MET A 135 -18.11 -11.16 -1.17
CA MET A 135 -18.82 -9.94 -1.58
C MET A 135 -18.72 -9.67 -3.09
N ALA A 136 -17.66 -10.18 -3.72
CA ALA A 136 -17.39 -10.10 -5.15
C ALA A 136 -18.19 -11.13 -5.97
N ASP A 137 -19.49 -11.31 -5.67
CA ASP A 137 -20.41 -12.16 -6.46
C ASP A 137 -20.82 -11.52 -7.81
N ASP A 138 -20.01 -10.57 -8.30
CA ASP A 138 -20.21 -9.83 -9.54
C ASP A 138 -19.04 -10.16 -10.47
N SER A 139 -19.34 -10.48 -11.73
CA SER A 139 -18.33 -10.77 -12.74
C SER A 139 -17.40 -9.58 -13.06
N ARG A 140 -17.68 -8.40 -12.49
CA ARG A 140 -16.86 -7.18 -12.63
C ARG A 140 -15.80 -7.00 -11.54
N VAL A 141 -15.66 -7.95 -10.61
CA VAL A 141 -14.67 -7.87 -9.52
C VAL A 141 -13.80 -9.12 -9.47
N ASP A 142 -12.50 -8.94 -9.69
CA ASP A 142 -11.53 -10.02 -9.64
C ASP A 142 -10.63 -9.91 -8.41
N VAL A 143 -10.78 -10.86 -7.47
CA VAL A 143 -9.92 -10.97 -6.29
C VAL A 143 -8.79 -11.97 -6.58
N LEU A 144 -7.66 -11.45 -7.09
CA LEU A 144 -6.59 -12.23 -7.73
C LEU A 144 -5.62 -12.90 -6.75
N GLY A 145 -5.60 -12.51 -5.48
CA GLY A 145 -4.59 -13.00 -4.52
C GLY A 145 -3.20 -12.43 -4.79
N VAL A 146 -2.15 -13.09 -4.26
CA VAL A 146 -0.75 -12.69 -4.54
C VAL A 146 -0.40 -12.98 -6.00
N ARG A 147 0.20 -11.98 -6.67
CA ARG A 147 0.58 -12.04 -8.08
C ARG A 147 2.04 -11.61 -8.27
N PRO A 148 2.86 -12.31 -9.07
CA PRO A 148 4.24 -11.90 -9.36
C PRO A 148 4.31 -10.81 -10.45
N ASP A 149 3.25 -10.65 -11.24
CA ASP A 149 3.13 -9.78 -12.40
C ASP A 149 2.46 -8.43 -12.07
N VAL A 150 2.50 -8.00 -10.81
CA VAL A 150 1.99 -6.68 -10.37
C VAL A 150 2.48 -5.53 -11.27
N PRO A 151 3.76 -5.43 -11.69
CA PRO A 151 4.17 -4.36 -12.58
C PRO A 151 3.41 -4.35 -13.92
N ALA A 152 3.12 -5.52 -14.48
CA ALA A 152 2.35 -5.62 -15.72
C ALA A 152 0.87 -5.28 -15.51
N LEU A 153 0.29 -5.66 -14.36
CA LEU A 153 -1.08 -5.29 -14.01
C LEU A 153 -1.25 -3.79 -13.79
N LEU A 154 -0.30 -3.15 -13.10
CA LEU A 154 -0.30 -1.70 -12.88
C LEU A 154 -0.09 -0.93 -14.19
N ALA A 155 0.85 -1.37 -15.03
CA ALA A 155 1.08 -0.77 -16.35
C ALA A 155 -0.12 -0.95 -17.30
N ALA A 156 -0.95 -1.97 -17.06
CA ALA A 156 -2.20 -2.19 -17.74
C ALA A 156 -3.40 -1.52 -17.03
N ALA A 157 -3.28 -0.93 -15.85
CA ALA A 157 -4.45 -0.33 -15.20
C ALA A 157 -4.85 0.96 -15.93
N HIS A 158 -6.16 1.18 -16.11
CA HIS A 158 -6.66 2.49 -16.55
C HIS A 158 -6.66 3.47 -15.38
N VAL A 159 -6.98 2.98 -14.18
CA VAL A 159 -7.03 3.76 -12.94
C VAL A 159 -6.46 2.92 -11.80
N PHE A 160 -5.46 3.45 -11.10
CA PHE A 160 -5.07 2.91 -9.79
C PHE A 160 -5.95 3.53 -8.69
N VAL A 161 -6.49 2.70 -7.80
CA VAL A 161 -7.34 3.14 -6.69
C VAL A 161 -6.83 2.61 -5.35
N ARG A 162 -6.96 3.45 -4.32
CA ARG A 162 -6.66 3.08 -2.94
C ARG A 162 -7.63 3.78 -1.99
N ALA A 163 -8.15 3.03 -1.02
CA ALA A 163 -9.11 3.50 -0.03
C ALA A 163 -8.61 3.43 1.42
N SER A 164 -7.31 3.23 1.63
CA SER A 164 -6.75 2.97 2.97
C SER A 164 -6.99 4.11 3.94
N ASP A 165 -7.39 3.77 5.16
CA ASP A 165 -7.72 4.73 6.23
C ASP A 165 -6.47 5.47 6.73
N TRP A 166 -5.31 4.80 6.74
CA TRP A 166 -4.01 5.41 7.00
C TRP A 166 -2.87 4.74 6.24
N GLU A 167 -1.81 5.50 5.96
CA GLU A 167 -0.57 5.06 5.33
C GLU A 167 0.62 5.84 5.87
N GLY A 168 1.79 5.19 5.94
CA GLY A 168 3.06 5.87 6.22
C GLY A 168 3.63 6.53 4.96
N ASN A 169 4.15 5.71 4.04
CA ASN A 169 4.51 6.12 2.68
C ASN A 169 4.14 4.99 1.71
N PRO A 170 3.04 5.13 0.97
CA PRO A 170 2.45 4.03 0.21
C PRO A 170 3.25 3.75 -1.06
N LEU A 171 4.18 2.81 -0.97
CA LEU A 171 5.03 2.35 -2.09
C LEU A 171 4.24 2.10 -3.37
N VAL A 172 3.10 1.42 -3.24
CA VAL A 172 2.24 1.06 -4.36
C VAL A 172 1.74 2.25 -5.18
N VAL A 173 1.61 3.44 -4.57
CA VAL A 173 1.26 4.64 -5.34
C VAL A 173 2.40 5.04 -6.25
N MET A 174 3.64 5.00 -5.75
CA MET A 174 4.81 5.26 -6.59
C MET A 174 4.95 4.20 -7.68
N GLU A 175 4.65 2.93 -7.38
CA GLU A 175 4.65 1.83 -8.35
C GLU A 175 3.57 1.97 -9.45
N ALA A 176 2.51 2.74 -9.19
CA ALA A 176 1.40 2.94 -10.11
C ALA A 176 1.48 4.23 -10.95
N LEU A 177 2.43 5.13 -10.65
CA LEU A 177 2.68 6.38 -11.37
C LEU A 177 3.69 6.18 -12.51
#